data_AF-A0AAU9SKJ4-F1
#
_entry.id   AF-A0AAU9SKJ4-F1
#
_cell.length_a   1.000
_cell.length_b   1.000
_cell.length_c   1.000
_cell.angle_alpha   90.00
_cell.angle_beta   90.00
_cell.angle_gamma   90.00
#
_symmetry.space_group_name_H-M   'P 1'
#
loop_
_entity.id
_entity.type
_entity.pdbx_description
1 polymer ?
#
loop_
_entity_poly.entity_id
_entity_poly.type
_entity_poly.pdbx_seq_one_letter_code
_entity_poly.pdbx_strand_id
1 'polypeptide(L)'
;MPLNRNIQNKKGMTALDVLRSNGSDMSKDTEKTLQNAGGKTKDSLSKVKTMSAFPRIPLSFWEYCSTGMARYRSRMSDGTRNALLVITALIITTTYQTAVQPDEDDTENPEYITYSEYMKAKISKIVILCGFNSTAFCLAIALTFILLPVGKAYKWWYICITLPLVCSYALSIYLKCDFRWTVISTSLVNVYFVFILRLLVYVLVFYVRWKRTMQKNVPEPKTELLSEDFKTMV
;
A
#
# COMPACT_ATOMS: atom_id res chain seq x y z
N MET A 1 -31.68 -20.49 -20.83
CA MET A 1 -31.20 -20.67 -19.45
C MET A 1 -30.25 -21.87 -19.41
N PRO A 2 -28.98 -21.71 -19.00
CA PRO A 2 -28.09 -22.85 -18.81
C PRO A 2 -28.52 -23.63 -17.56
N LEU A 3 -28.99 -24.87 -17.75
CA LEU A 3 -29.37 -25.76 -16.65
C LEU A 3 -28.11 -26.28 -15.95
N ASN A 4 -28.03 -26.19 -14.62
CA ASN A 4 -26.92 -26.79 -13.86
C ASN A 4 -27.09 -28.32 -13.81
N ARG A 5 -26.30 -29.02 -14.63
CA ARG A 5 -26.33 -30.49 -14.80
C ARG A 5 -25.80 -31.27 -13.60
N ASN A 6 -25.12 -30.58 -12.67
CA ASN A 6 -24.47 -31.17 -11.49
C ASN A 6 -25.14 -30.75 -10.17
N ILE A 7 -26.39 -30.29 -10.24
CA ILE A 7 -27.17 -29.95 -9.05
C ILE A 7 -27.41 -31.20 -8.20
N GLN A 8 -27.30 -31.03 -6.87
CA GLN A 8 -27.51 -32.10 -5.92
C GLN A 8 -28.94 -32.04 -5.35
N ASN A 9 -29.56 -33.19 -5.15
CA ASN A 9 -30.83 -33.27 -4.42
C ASN A 9 -30.63 -33.11 -2.90
N LYS A 10 -31.71 -33.15 -2.11
CA LYS A 10 -31.64 -33.06 -0.63
C LYS A 10 -30.81 -34.18 0.03
N LYS A 11 -30.56 -35.28 -0.68
CA LYS A 11 -29.71 -36.40 -0.25
C LYS A 11 -28.24 -36.23 -0.69
N GLY A 12 -27.90 -35.13 -1.35
CA GLY A 12 -26.56 -34.83 -1.83
C GLY A 12 -26.12 -35.63 -3.06
N MET A 13 -27.06 -36.22 -3.80
CA MET A 13 -26.80 -37.02 -4.99
C MET A 13 -26.98 -36.18 -6.25
N THR A 14 -26.08 -36.31 -7.22
CA THR A 14 -26.25 -35.72 -8.56
C THR A 14 -27.15 -36.59 -9.44
N ALA A 15 -27.56 -36.07 -10.59
CA ALA A 15 -28.34 -36.84 -11.57
C ALA A 15 -27.62 -38.15 -11.98
N LEU A 16 -26.28 -38.14 -12.05
CA LEU A 16 -25.48 -39.32 -12.39
C LEU A 16 -25.44 -40.34 -11.24
N ASP A 17 -25.40 -39.88 -9.99
CA ASP A 17 -25.43 -40.75 -8.81
C ASP A 17 -26.79 -41.44 -8.66
N VAL A 18 -27.87 -40.69 -8.89
CA VAL A 18 -29.24 -41.22 -8.87
C VAL A 18 -29.43 -42.26 -9.97
N LEU A 19 -28.92 -41.97 -11.17
CA LEU A 19 -28.99 -42.91 -12.29
C LEU A 19 -28.27 -44.24 -11.94
N ARG A 20 -27.05 -44.17 -11.37
CA ARG A 20 -26.29 -45.35 -10.92
C ARG A 20 -26.93 -46.09 -9.75
N SER A 21 -27.70 -45.39 -8.90
CA SER A 21 -28.39 -46.02 -7.77
C SER A 21 -29.59 -46.88 -8.16
N ASN A 22 -30.10 -46.75 -9.39
CA ASN A 22 -31.27 -47.49 -9.86
C ASN A 22 -30.99 -48.94 -10.32
N GLY A 23 -29.73 -49.41 -10.29
CA GLY A 23 -29.43 -50.83 -10.51
C GLY A 23 -29.74 -51.34 -11.93
N SER A 24 -30.07 -52.64 -12.04
CA SER A 24 -30.09 -53.46 -13.28
C SER A 24 -30.96 -52.96 -14.44
N ASP A 25 -31.80 -51.95 -14.23
CA ASP A 25 -32.66 -51.32 -15.23
C ASP A 25 -32.02 -50.08 -15.88
N MET A 26 -30.73 -49.86 -15.63
CA MET A 26 -29.99 -48.70 -16.10
C MET A 26 -29.55 -48.86 -17.56
N SER A 27 -30.14 -48.06 -18.44
CA SER A 27 -29.66 -47.92 -19.82
C SER A 27 -28.28 -47.26 -19.86
N LYS A 28 -27.29 -48.01 -20.36
CA LYS A 28 -25.91 -47.53 -20.59
C LYS A 28 -25.88 -46.30 -21.50
N ASP A 29 -26.85 -46.14 -22.39
CA ASP A 29 -26.93 -45.02 -23.32
C ASP A 29 -27.31 -43.71 -22.62
N THR A 30 -28.18 -43.79 -21.62
CA THR A 30 -28.56 -42.64 -20.79
C THR A 30 -27.38 -42.16 -19.94
N GLU A 31 -26.58 -43.08 -19.42
CA GLU A 31 -25.36 -42.74 -18.68
C GLU A 31 -24.34 -42.03 -19.56
N LYS A 32 -24.08 -42.58 -20.76
CA LYS A 32 -23.14 -42.01 -21.73
C LYS A 32 -23.58 -40.62 -22.18
N THR A 33 -24.87 -40.43 -22.40
CA THR A 33 -25.44 -39.11 -22.76
C THR A 33 -25.25 -38.09 -21.63
N LEU A 34 -25.45 -38.50 -20.38
CA LEU A 34 -25.30 -37.64 -19.22
C LEU A 34 -23.82 -37.27 -18.96
N GLN A 35 -22.89 -38.21 -19.16
CA GLN A 35 -21.45 -37.95 -19.08
C GLN A 35 -20.97 -37.03 -20.21
N ASN A 36 -21.41 -37.25 -21.45
CA ASN A 36 -21.10 -36.38 -22.59
C ASN A 36 -21.65 -34.96 -22.38
N ALA A 37 -22.76 -34.84 -21.67
CA ALA A 37 -23.30 -33.55 -21.23
C ALA A 37 -22.53 -32.93 -20.05
N GLY A 38 -21.44 -33.53 -19.55
CA GLY A 38 -20.64 -33.00 -18.44
C GLY A 38 -21.24 -33.24 -17.05
N GLY A 39 -22.16 -34.22 -16.93
CA GLY A 39 -22.65 -34.73 -15.66
C GLY A 39 -21.54 -35.47 -14.89
N LYS A 40 -21.39 -35.14 -13.61
CA LYS A 40 -20.37 -35.68 -12.71
C LYS A 40 -21.00 -36.32 -11.48
N THR A 41 -20.32 -37.32 -10.95
CA THR A 41 -20.62 -38.00 -9.68
C THR A 41 -20.32 -37.05 -8.52
N LYS A 42 -21.03 -37.17 -7.39
CA LYS A 42 -20.71 -36.39 -6.17
C LYS A 42 -19.22 -36.44 -5.80
N ASP A 43 -18.59 -37.59 -5.93
CA ASP A 43 -17.17 -37.78 -5.57
C ASP A 43 -16.20 -37.07 -6.54
N SER A 44 -16.64 -36.84 -7.79
CA SER A 44 -15.86 -36.10 -8.79
C SER A 44 -16.24 -34.62 -8.88
N LEU A 45 -17.27 -34.17 -8.15
CA LEU A 45 -17.43 -32.76 -7.86
C LEU A 45 -16.34 -32.33 -6.88
N SER A 46 -15.54 -31.35 -7.27
CA SER A 46 -14.71 -30.65 -6.31
C SER A 46 -15.60 -30.15 -5.19
N LYS A 47 -15.34 -30.60 -3.96
CA LYS A 47 -16.06 -30.17 -2.76
C LYS A 47 -15.95 -28.65 -2.73
N VAL A 48 -17.01 -27.95 -3.14
CA VAL A 48 -17.03 -26.50 -3.23
C VAL A 48 -16.70 -26.00 -1.84
N LYS A 49 -15.49 -25.48 -1.68
CA LYS A 49 -14.97 -24.97 -0.41
C LYS A 49 -15.87 -23.79 -0.06
N THR A 50 -16.80 -23.99 0.85
CA THR A 50 -17.82 -23.02 1.21
C THR A 50 -17.13 -21.70 1.56
N MET A 51 -17.46 -20.61 0.85
CA MET A 51 -16.83 -19.30 1.05
C MET A 51 -17.03 -18.76 2.49
N SER A 52 -17.98 -19.33 3.25
CA SER A 52 -18.17 -19.04 4.68
C SER A 52 -17.09 -19.61 5.60
N ALA A 53 -16.16 -20.43 5.09
CA ALA A 53 -14.98 -20.89 5.84
C ALA A 53 -13.76 -19.94 5.70
N PHE A 54 -13.81 -18.99 4.76
CA PHE A 54 -12.76 -17.96 4.61
C PHE A 54 -12.68 -16.92 5.74
N PRO A 55 -13.74 -16.54 6.50
CA PRO A 55 -13.62 -15.50 7.50
C PRO A 55 -12.99 -15.96 8.83
N ARG A 56 -12.46 -17.19 8.94
CA ARG A 56 -11.84 -17.68 10.18
C ARG A 56 -10.34 -17.44 10.31
N ILE A 57 -9.68 -16.92 9.28
CA ILE A 57 -8.26 -16.57 9.38
C ILE A 57 -8.21 -15.15 9.97
N PRO A 58 -7.57 -14.95 11.14
CA PRO A 58 -7.36 -13.60 11.66
C PRO A 58 -6.53 -12.84 10.63
N LEU A 59 -7.15 -11.85 9.98
CA LEU A 59 -6.46 -10.96 9.07
C LEU A 59 -5.28 -10.34 9.85
N SER A 60 -4.08 -10.46 9.31
CA SER A 60 -2.94 -9.82 9.96
C SER A 60 -3.18 -8.31 10.00
N PHE A 61 -2.66 -7.63 11.02
CA PHE A 61 -2.72 -6.16 11.13
C PHE A 61 -2.30 -5.47 9.82
N TRP A 62 -1.36 -6.10 9.11
CA TRP A 62 -0.90 -5.67 7.79
C TRP A 62 -1.99 -5.67 6.71
N GLU A 63 -2.71 -6.78 6.58
CA GLU A 63 -3.82 -6.92 5.62
C GLU A 63 -4.95 -5.96 5.95
N TYR A 64 -5.21 -5.73 7.25
CA TYR A 64 -6.20 -4.75 7.68
C TYR A 64 -5.82 -3.32 7.27
N CYS A 65 -4.63 -2.85 7.66
CA CYS A 65 -4.16 -1.50 7.35
C CYS A 65 -4.11 -1.24 5.85
N SER A 66 -3.72 -2.23 5.07
CA SER A 66 -3.53 -2.03 3.65
C SER A 66 -4.81 -2.23 2.85
N THR A 67 -5.74 -3.07 3.31
CA THR A 67 -7.13 -3.08 2.81
C THR A 67 -7.78 -1.72 3.06
N GLY A 68 -7.56 -1.14 4.25
CA GLY A 68 -7.97 0.23 4.57
C GLY A 68 -7.39 1.25 3.60
N MET A 69 -6.08 1.20 3.35
CA MET A 69 -5.40 2.12 2.44
C MET A 69 -5.90 1.99 0.98
N ALA A 70 -6.12 0.77 0.48
CA ALA A 70 -6.65 0.55 -0.86
C ALA A 70 -8.08 1.07 -1.00
N ARG A 71 -8.94 0.86 0.02
CA ARG A 71 -10.31 1.39 0.03
C ARG A 71 -10.34 2.91 0.14
N TYR A 72 -9.50 3.51 0.99
CA TYR A 72 -9.37 4.95 1.11
C TYR A 72 -9.03 5.56 -0.25
N ARG A 73 -8.08 4.94 -0.95
CA ARG A 73 -7.60 5.40 -2.24
C ARG A 73 -8.61 5.20 -3.38
N SER A 74 -9.35 4.08 -3.39
CA SER A 74 -10.37 3.82 -4.42
C SER A 74 -11.60 4.73 -4.29
N ARG A 75 -11.82 5.31 -3.10
CA ARG A 75 -12.94 6.23 -2.82
C ARG A 75 -12.58 7.70 -3.06
N MET A 76 -11.31 7.99 -3.33
CA MET A 76 -10.82 9.35 -3.46
C MET A 76 -11.01 9.85 -4.89
N SER A 77 -11.72 10.98 -5.05
CA SER A 77 -11.89 11.61 -6.37
C SER A 77 -10.55 12.13 -6.91
N ASP A 78 -10.39 12.16 -8.24
CA ASP A 78 -9.19 12.69 -8.87
C ASP A 78 -8.96 14.18 -8.51
N GLY A 79 -10.04 14.95 -8.35
CA GLY A 79 -9.98 16.35 -7.92
C GLY A 79 -9.42 16.51 -6.49
N THR A 80 -9.92 15.74 -5.53
CA THR A 80 -9.41 15.74 -4.14
C THR A 80 -7.95 15.28 -4.10
N ARG A 81 -7.59 14.26 -4.90
CA ARG A 81 -6.22 13.76 -4.98
C ARG A 81 -5.25 14.82 -5.50
N ASN A 82 -5.63 15.54 -6.55
CA ASN A 82 -4.84 16.62 -7.10
C ASN A 82 -4.68 17.77 -6.09
N ALA A 83 -5.77 18.16 -5.41
CA ALA A 83 -5.72 19.19 -4.37
C ALA A 83 -4.78 18.80 -3.21
N LEU A 84 -4.86 17.56 -2.71
CA LEU A 84 -3.95 17.09 -1.65
C LEU A 84 -2.50 17.01 -2.12
N LEU A 85 -2.24 16.63 -3.38
CA LEU A 85 -0.89 16.66 -3.94
C LEU A 85 -0.30 18.08 -3.94
N VAL A 86 -1.09 19.07 -4.35
CA VAL A 86 -0.69 20.49 -4.29
C VAL A 86 -0.41 20.93 -2.85
N ILE A 87 -1.29 20.58 -1.90
CA ILE A 87 -1.09 20.90 -0.48
C ILE A 87 0.19 20.25 0.05
N THR A 88 0.45 18.97 -0.26
CA THR A 88 1.71 18.33 0.16
C THR A 88 2.93 18.95 -0.49
N ALA A 89 2.86 19.35 -1.76
CA ALA A 89 3.95 20.06 -2.42
C ALA A 89 4.22 21.43 -1.79
N LEU A 90 3.18 22.16 -1.40
CA LEU A 90 3.30 23.42 -0.65
C LEU A 90 3.97 23.18 0.70
N ILE A 91 3.53 22.18 1.47
CA ILE A 91 4.15 21.83 2.76
C ILE A 91 5.63 21.48 2.55
N ILE A 92 5.97 20.65 1.55
CA ILE A 92 7.37 20.32 1.21
C ILE A 92 8.16 21.60 0.92
N THR A 93 7.58 22.52 0.13
CA THR A 93 8.26 23.76 -0.27
C THR A 93 8.49 24.68 0.91
N THR A 94 7.46 24.94 1.72
CA THR A 94 7.58 25.84 2.88
C THR A 94 8.54 25.27 3.92
N THR A 95 8.43 23.97 4.21
CA THR A 95 9.32 23.30 5.17
C THR A 95 10.77 23.29 4.69
N TYR A 96 10.99 23.10 3.38
CA TYR A 96 12.32 23.19 2.77
C TYR A 96 12.88 24.61 2.85
N GLN A 97 12.07 25.64 2.54
CA GLN A 97 12.48 27.04 2.65
C GLN A 97 12.88 27.38 4.09
N THR A 98 12.10 26.98 5.09
CA THR A 98 12.44 27.21 6.50
C THR A 98 13.76 26.54 6.92
N ALA A 99 14.11 25.40 6.31
CA ALA A 99 15.36 24.71 6.57
C ALA A 99 16.58 25.42 5.95
N VAL A 100 16.40 26.10 4.82
CA VAL A 100 17.47 26.78 4.08
C VAL A 100 17.62 28.25 4.46
N GLN A 101 16.53 28.90 4.91
CA GLN A 101 16.55 30.30 5.29
C GLN A 101 17.55 30.52 6.45
N PRO A 102 18.41 31.54 6.36
CA PRO A 102 19.29 31.92 7.46
C PRO A 102 18.43 32.33 8.66
N ASP A 103 18.90 32.05 9.87
CA ASP A 103 18.27 32.63 11.05
C ASP A 103 18.62 34.13 11.06
N GLU A 104 17.63 34.97 10.76
CA GLU A 104 17.74 36.42 10.95
C GLU A 104 17.97 36.66 12.45
N ASP A 105 19.21 36.96 12.83
CA ASP A 105 19.60 37.35 14.19
C ASP A 105 19.13 38.79 14.42
N ASP A 106 17.81 38.98 14.47
CA ASP A 106 17.17 40.23 14.88
C ASP A 106 17.28 40.32 16.40
N THR A 107 18.45 40.68 16.90
CA THR A 107 18.60 41.13 18.28
C THR A 107 19.50 42.35 18.31
N GLU A 108 18.87 43.50 18.03
CA GLU A 108 19.31 44.77 18.57
C GLU A 108 19.44 44.64 20.10
N ASN A 109 20.65 44.88 20.61
CA ASN A 109 21.04 45.00 22.02
C ASN A 109 20.84 43.77 22.95
N PRO A 110 21.90 42.97 23.19
CA PRO A 110 21.94 42.03 24.31
C PRO A 110 22.28 42.79 25.60
N GLU A 111 21.40 43.68 26.06
CA GLU A 111 21.51 44.23 27.41
C GLU A 111 20.91 43.22 28.40
N TYR A 112 21.76 42.62 29.24
CA TYR A 112 21.43 41.84 30.45
C TYR A 112 20.82 40.42 30.35
N ILE A 113 21.12 39.63 29.31
CA ILE A 113 20.89 38.17 29.38
C ILE A 113 22.24 37.44 29.51
N THR A 114 22.38 36.57 30.53
CA THR A 114 23.55 35.70 30.66
C THR A 114 23.70 34.88 29.39
N TYR A 115 24.89 34.89 28.76
CA TYR A 115 25.18 34.17 27.51
C TYR A 115 24.62 32.73 27.47
N SER A 116 24.64 32.03 28.61
CA SER A 116 24.10 30.66 28.72
C SER A 116 22.57 30.56 28.53
N GLU A 117 21.81 31.56 28.97
CA GLU A 117 20.35 31.57 28.95
C GLU A 117 19.83 31.95 27.55
N TYR A 118 20.49 32.93 26.91
CA TYR A 118 20.29 33.25 25.49
C TYR A 118 20.59 32.03 24.59
N MET A 119 21.72 31.36 24.82
CA MET A 119 22.08 30.16 24.05
C MET A 119 21.06 29.03 24.26
N LYS A 120 20.60 28.79 25.49
CA LYS A 120 19.60 27.75 25.78
C LYS A 120 18.25 28.05 25.12
N ALA A 121 17.81 29.31 25.13
CA ALA A 121 16.58 29.74 24.46
C ALA A 121 16.69 29.56 22.94
N LYS A 122 17.80 29.99 22.32
CA LYS A 122 18.07 29.83 20.88
C LYS A 122 18.11 28.36 20.48
N ILE A 123 18.78 27.51 21.27
CA ILE A 123 18.83 26.05 21.05
C ILE A 123 17.42 25.45 21.11
N SER A 124 16.61 25.79 22.12
CA SER A 124 15.26 25.24 22.26
C SER A 124 14.37 25.60 21.08
N LYS A 125 14.47 26.85 20.60
CA LYS A 125 13.72 27.35 19.43
C LYS A 125 14.14 26.62 18.16
N ILE A 126 15.44 26.45 17.94
CA ILE A 126 15.99 25.72 16.79
C ILE A 126 15.57 24.25 16.84
N VAL A 127 15.68 23.57 17.98
CA VAL A 127 15.33 22.13 18.10
C VAL A 127 13.85 21.89 17.88
N ILE A 128 12.97 22.71 18.49
CA ILE A 128 11.52 22.58 18.35
C ILE A 128 11.12 22.86 16.90
N LEU A 129 11.58 23.98 16.33
CA LEU A 129 11.25 24.37 14.96
C LEU A 129 11.78 23.34 13.96
N CYS A 130 13.04 22.92 14.07
CA CYS A 130 13.67 21.93 13.21
C CYS A 130 12.99 20.57 13.29
N GLY A 131 12.65 20.11 14.50
CA GLY A 131 11.98 18.84 14.72
C GLY A 131 10.60 18.80 14.07
N PHE A 132 9.73 19.77 14.36
CA PHE A 132 8.41 19.85 13.75
C PHE A 132 8.47 20.05 12.23
N ASN A 133 9.40 20.88 11.75
CA ASN A 133 9.61 21.12 10.33
C ASN A 133 10.01 19.83 9.59
N SER A 134 10.97 19.07 10.14
CA SER A 134 11.41 17.79 9.59
C SER A 134 10.28 16.76 9.57
N THR A 135 9.46 16.75 10.64
CA THR A 135 8.29 15.87 10.74
C THR A 135 7.29 16.18 9.63
N ALA A 136 6.95 17.45 9.44
CA ALA A 136 6.02 17.91 8.42
C ALA A 136 6.53 17.59 7.02
N PHE A 137 7.82 17.82 6.75
CA PHE A 137 8.46 17.48 5.48
C PHE A 137 8.36 15.98 5.18
N CYS A 138 8.74 15.12 6.13
CA CYS A 138 8.70 13.67 5.92
C CYS A 138 7.28 13.11 5.79
N LEU A 139 6.32 13.63 6.56
CA LEU A 139 4.91 13.28 6.42
C LEU A 139 4.36 13.71 5.05
N ALA A 140 4.72 14.91 4.58
CA ALA A 140 4.30 15.39 3.28
C ALA A 140 4.86 14.53 2.14
N ILE A 141 6.15 14.15 2.20
CA ILE A 141 6.77 13.18 1.28
C ILE A 141 5.97 11.86 1.27
N ALA A 142 5.71 11.29 2.45
CA ALA A 142 4.95 10.03 2.56
C ALA A 142 3.53 10.16 1.98
N LEU A 143 2.83 11.27 2.26
CA LEU A 143 1.50 11.54 1.71
C LEU A 143 1.53 11.70 0.18
N THR A 144 2.51 12.43 -0.37
CA THR A 144 2.68 12.56 -1.82
C THR A 144 2.85 11.19 -2.48
N PHE A 145 3.63 10.29 -1.88
CA PHE A 145 3.78 8.92 -2.37
C PHE A 145 2.48 8.11 -2.33
N ILE A 146 1.69 8.25 -1.24
CA ILE A 146 0.38 7.57 -1.10
C ILE A 146 -0.62 8.07 -2.14
N LEU A 147 -0.59 9.38 -2.44
CA LEU A 147 -1.50 10.04 -3.38
C LEU A 147 -1.10 9.79 -4.85
N LEU A 148 0.17 9.57 -5.16
CA LEU A 148 0.66 9.39 -6.53
C LEU A 148 -0.01 8.20 -7.25
N PRO A 149 -0.58 8.35 -8.47
CA PRO A 149 -1.32 7.31 -9.20
C PRO A 149 -0.58 5.96 -9.29
N VAL A 150 -1.32 4.84 -9.18
CA VAL A 150 -0.73 3.49 -9.12
C VAL A 150 -0.26 3.07 -10.52
N GLY A 151 0.99 3.42 -10.87
CA GLY A 151 1.69 2.92 -12.06
C GLY A 151 3.12 2.49 -11.71
N LYS A 152 3.73 1.58 -12.48
CA LYS A 152 5.15 1.21 -12.26
C LYS A 152 6.08 2.39 -12.57
N ALA A 153 5.82 3.13 -13.65
CA ALA A 153 6.68 4.23 -14.10
C ALA A 153 6.74 5.38 -13.10
N TYR A 154 5.58 5.91 -12.67
CA TYR A 154 5.52 7.07 -11.77
C TYR A 154 6.22 6.88 -10.42
N LYS A 155 6.31 5.64 -9.93
CA LYS A 155 6.99 5.34 -8.65
C LYS A 155 8.50 5.42 -8.76
N TRP A 156 9.07 4.93 -9.85
CA TRP A 156 10.51 5.03 -10.07
C TRP A 156 10.92 6.49 -10.25
N TRP A 157 10.18 7.24 -11.06
CA TRP A 157 10.40 8.69 -11.23
C TRP A 157 10.28 9.44 -9.90
N TYR A 158 9.28 9.12 -9.09
CA TYR A 158 9.13 9.70 -7.77
C TYR A 158 10.34 9.42 -6.87
N ILE A 159 10.79 8.16 -6.78
CA ILE A 159 11.98 7.82 -5.98
C ILE A 159 13.21 8.60 -6.46
N CYS A 160 13.41 8.70 -7.78
CA CYS A 160 14.55 9.45 -8.36
C CYS A 160 14.54 10.94 -8.00
N ILE A 161 13.37 11.58 -7.87
CA ILE A 161 13.25 13.00 -7.54
C ILE A 161 13.28 13.22 -6.03
N THR A 162 12.59 12.36 -5.27
CA THR A 162 12.45 12.49 -3.82
C THR A 162 13.75 12.20 -3.09
N LEU A 163 14.55 11.23 -3.55
CA LEU A 163 15.81 10.88 -2.90
C LEU A 163 16.80 12.06 -2.81
N PRO A 164 17.16 12.76 -3.91
CA PRO A 164 18.06 13.91 -3.82
C PRO A 164 17.45 15.07 -3.02
N LEU A 165 16.12 15.27 -3.08
CA LEU A 165 15.43 16.29 -2.28
C LEU A 165 15.54 16.02 -0.77
N VAL A 166 15.38 14.75 -0.34
CA VAL A 166 15.56 14.37 1.07
C VAL A 166 17.02 14.54 1.50
N CYS A 167 17.97 14.18 0.63
CA CYS A 167 19.39 14.38 0.89
C CYS A 167 19.75 15.87 1.04
N SER A 168 19.26 16.74 0.15
CA SER A 168 19.53 18.17 0.23
C SER A 168 18.87 18.83 1.45
N TYR A 169 17.66 18.39 1.82
CA TYR A 169 16.99 18.82 3.05
C TYR A 169 17.80 18.42 4.30
N ALA A 170 18.24 17.17 4.37
CA ALA A 170 19.05 16.68 5.49
C ALA A 170 20.37 17.44 5.61
N LEU A 171 21.04 17.74 4.49
CA LEU A 171 22.23 18.56 4.46
C LEU A 171 21.96 19.99 4.95
N SER A 172 20.83 20.58 4.56
CA SER A 172 20.44 21.94 4.96
C SER A 172 20.21 22.03 6.46
N ILE A 173 19.48 21.07 7.03
CA ILE A 173 19.27 20.97 8.49
C ILE A 173 20.60 20.75 9.22
N TYR A 174 21.47 19.90 8.68
CA TYR A 174 22.79 19.63 9.25
C TYR A 174 23.66 20.89 9.30
N LEU A 175 23.71 21.65 8.21
CA LEU A 175 24.46 22.91 8.12
C LEU A 175 23.87 23.99 9.03
N LYS A 176 22.53 24.09 9.10
CA LYS A 176 21.82 25.06 9.94
C LYS A 176 22.02 24.81 11.44
N CYS A 177 22.26 23.57 11.84
CA CYS A 177 22.51 23.23 13.25
C CYS A 177 23.96 23.47 13.72
N ASP A 178 24.86 23.93 12.84
CA ASP A 178 26.31 24.16 13.03
C ASP A 178 27.08 23.04 13.79
N PHE A 179 28.12 22.51 13.15
CA PHE A 179 28.89 21.33 13.59
C PHE A 179 29.53 21.48 14.98
N ARG A 180 29.57 22.69 15.56
CA ARG A 180 30.36 23.03 16.75
C ARG A 180 29.64 22.98 18.09
N TRP A 181 28.34 22.69 18.16
CA TRP A 181 27.62 22.66 19.45
C TRP A 181 27.13 21.25 19.83
N THR A 182 28.16 20.46 20.19
CA THR A 182 28.17 19.30 21.12
C THR A 182 27.10 18.23 20.95
N VAL A 183 27.47 17.18 20.20
CA VAL A 183 27.29 15.72 20.41
C VAL A 183 25.89 15.19 20.83
N ILE A 184 25.19 15.83 21.76
CA ILE A 184 23.86 15.48 22.27
C ILE A 184 22.77 15.90 21.27
N SER A 185 22.86 17.10 20.67
CA SER A 185 21.92 17.57 19.64
C SER A 185 22.01 16.73 18.36
N THR A 186 23.25 16.45 17.92
CA THR A 186 23.53 15.62 16.74
C THR A 186 23.07 14.18 16.92
N SER A 187 23.15 13.62 18.13
CA SER A 187 22.69 12.26 18.42
C SER A 187 21.16 12.17 18.40
N LEU A 188 20.44 13.16 18.93
CA LEU A 188 18.98 13.18 18.91
C LEU A 188 18.42 13.43 17.50
N VAL A 189 19.03 14.32 16.73
CA VAL A 189 18.68 14.55 15.32
C VAL A 189 18.99 13.31 14.49
N ASN A 190 20.12 12.63 14.71
CA ASN A 190 20.41 11.37 14.02
C ASN A 190 19.47 10.23 14.43
N VAL A 191 19.12 10.10 15.71
CA VAL A 191 18.15 9.09 16.16
C VAL A 191 16.77 9.39 15.58
N TYR A 192 16.36 10.66 15.55
CA TYR A 192 15.11 11.09 14.94
C TYR A 192 15.11 10.82 13.43
N PHE A 193 16.18 11.18 12.73
CA PHE A 193 16.34 10.94 11.30
C PHE A 193 16.36 9.46 10.97
N VAL A 194 17.10 8.63 11.74
CA VAL A 194 17.10 7.17 11.60
C VAL A 194 15.74 6.58 11.91
N PHE A 195 15.02 7.11 12.90
CA PHE A 195 13.66 6.66 13.24
C PHE A 195 12.67 6.99 12.13
N ILE A 196 12.72 8.21 11.60
CA ILE A 196 11.89 8.66 10.48
C ILE A 196 12.25 7.90 9.21
N LEU A 197 13.54 7.70 8.91
CA LEU A 197 14.00 6.88 7.79
C LEU A 197 13.52 5.44 7.94
N ARG A 198 13.62 4.84 9.13
CA ARG A 198 13.07 3.50 9.42
C ARG A 198 11.56 3.46 9.24
N LEU A 199 10.85 4.50 9.64
CA LEU A 199 9.40 4.60 9.46
C LEU A 199 9.05 4.74 7.97
N LEU A 200 9.81 5.51 7.20
CA LEU A 200 9.66 5.66 5.75
C LEU A 200 9.95 4.34 5.02
N VAL A 201 11.05 3.66 5.38
CA VAL A 201 11.38 2.31 4.89
C VAL A 201 10.29 1.32 5.29
N TYR A 202 9.79 1.38 6.52
CA TYR A 202 8.71 0.53 6.99
C TYR A 202 7.42 0.76 6.19
N VAL A 203 7.04 2.01 5.93
CA VAL A 203 5.88 2.36 5.08
C VAL A 203 6.09 1.95 3.63
N LEU A 204 7.31 2.04 3.10
CA LEU A 204 7.64 1.55 1.76
C LEU A 204 7.58 0.03 1.68
N VAL A 205 8.14 -0.69 2.66
CA VAL A 205 8.05 -2.16 2.76
C VAL A 205 6.59 -2.57 2.99
N PHE A 206 5.84 -1.81 3.79
CA PHE A 206 4.38 -1.85 3.93
C PHE A 206 3.68 -1.88 2.60
N TYR A 207 3.95 -0.84 1.83
CA TYR A 207 3.36 -0.65 0.55
C TYR A 207 3.77 -1.71 -0.48
N VAL A 208 5.06 -2.09 -0.52
CA VAL A 208 5.58 -3.09 -1.47
C VAL A 208 5.04 -4.48 -1.16
N ARG A 209 5.03 -4.90 0.11
CA ARG A 209 4.46 -6.19 0.52
C ARG A 209 2.96 -6.21 0.26
N TRP A 210 2.24 -5.14 0.62
CA TRP A 210 0.82 -5.01 0.29
C TRP A 210 0.54 -5.16 -1.22
N LYS A 211 1.34 -4.48 -2.05
CA LYS A 211 1.16 -4.53 -3.49
C LYS A 211 1.44 -5.94 -4.03
N ARG A 212 2.45 -6.64 -3.51
CA ARG A 212 2.75 -8.04 -3.89
C ARG A 212 1.62 -8.99 -3.49
N THR A 213 1.04 -8.84 -2.30
CA THR A 213 -0.10 -9.66 -1.87
C THR A 213 -1.34 -9.38 -2.72
N MET A 214 -1.59 -8.12 -3.09
CA MET A 214 -2.67 -7.78 -4.01
C MET A 214 -2.45 -8.36 -5.42
N GLN A 215 -1.23 -8.33 -5.97
CA GLN A 215 -0.95 -8.92 -7.28
C GLN A 215 -1.06 -10.45 -7.32
N LYS A 216 -0.74 -11.16 -6.23
CA LYS A 216 -0.91 -12.62 -6.15
C LYS A 216 -2.39 -13.04 -6.04
N ASN A 217 -3.25 -12.15 -5.57
CA ASN A 217 -4.67 -12.43 -5.33
C ASN A 217 -5.58 -12.01 -6.49
N VAL A 218 -5.04 -11.35 -7.53
CA VAL A 218 -5.76 -11.16 -8.80
C VAL A 218 -5.57 -12.46 -9.59
N PRO A 219 -6.62 -13.26 -9.82
CA PRO A 219 -6.53 -14.41 -10.70
C PRO A 219 -6.08 -13.90 -12.07
N GLU A 220 -5.05 -14.51 -12.66
CA GLU A 220 -4.75 -14.26 -14.06
C GLU A 220 -6.04 -14.43 -14.87
N PRO A 221 -6.38 -13.50 -15.79
CA PRO A 221 -7.47 -13.74 -16.70
C PRO A 221 -7.09 -15.00 -17.47
N LYS A 222 -7.84 -16.09 -17.25
CA LYS A 222 -7.68 -17.31 -18.04
C LYS A 222 -7.88 -16.94 -19.50
N THR A 223 -6.78 -16.80 -20.23
CA THR A 223 -6.72 -16.63 -21.69
C THR A 223 -7.10 -17.93 -22.42
N GLU A 224 -8.05 -18.69 -21.89
CA GLU A 224 -8.54 -19.94 -22.47
C GLU A 224 -9.61 -19.73 -23.56
N LEU A 225 -10.00 -18.48 -23.89
CA LEU A 225 -11.08 -18.20 -24.85
C LEU A 225 -10.64 -17.61 -26.21
N LEU A 226 -9.33 -17.49 -26.50
CA LEU A 226 -8.86 -16.94 -27.78
C LEU A 226 -8.14 -17.94 -28.70
N SER A 227 -8.02 -19.21 -28.32
CA SER A 227 -7.37 -20.23 -29.17
C SER A 227 -8.31 -21.22 -29.84
N GLU A 228 -9.61 -21.22 -29.54
CA GLU A 228 -10.57 -22.11 -30.22
C GLU A 228 -11.11 -21.54 -31.55
N ASP A 229 -11.07 -20.22 -31.74
CA ASP A 229 -11.66 -19.58 -32.94
C ASP A 229 -10.74 -19.57 -34.18
N PHE A 230 -9.50 -20.04 -34.05
CA PHE A 230 -8.53 -20.10 -35.16
C PHE A 230 -8.39 -21.49 -35.80
N LYS A 231 -9.22 -22.47 -35.41
CA LYS A 231 -9.13 -23.85 -35.95
C LYS A 231 -10.28 -24.31 -36.85
N THR A 232 -11.19 -23.42 -37.23
CA THR A 232 -12.24 -23.72 -38.21
C THR A 232 -12.28 -22.66 -39.31
N MET A 233 -11.27 -22.68 -40.17
CA MET A 233 -11.39 -22.24 -41.55
C MET A 233 -10.77 -23.34 -42.41
N VAL A 234 -11.63 -24.24 -42.90
CA VAL A 234 -11.45 -25.05 -44.10
C VAL A 234 -12.45 -24.54 -45.11
#